data_AF-A0A1Q6L841-F1
#
_entry.id   AF-A0A1Q6L841-F1
#
_cell.length_a   1.000
_cell.length_b   1.000
_cell.length_c   1.000
_cell.angle_alpha   90.00
_cell.angle_beta   90.00
_cell.angle_gamma   90.00
#
_symmetry.space_group_name_H-M   'P 1'
#
loop_
_entity.id
_entity.type
_entity.pdbx_description
1 polymer ?
#
loop_
_entity_poly.entity_id
_entity_poly.type
_entity_poly.pdbx_seq_one_letter_code
_entity_poly.pdbx_strand_id
1 'polypeptide(L)' 'MNPVNFEDMNCIFKAEECGDLPALKTDKHIVSCWKMTEKEKKEFMKTGKIYLSVRGNIQPPVSLYVDRPYIRQ' A
#
# COMPACT_ATOMS: atom_id res chain seq x y z
N MET A 1 6.25 2.75 0.56
CA MET A 1 6.60 1.34 0.26
C MET A 1 6.23 1.04 -1.18
N ASN A 2 6.77 -0.03 -1.78
CA ASN A 2 6.49 -0.37 -3.17
C ASN A 2 5.53 -1.57 -3.25
N PRO A 3 4.45 -1.49 -4.06
CA PRO A 3 3.62 -2.65 -4.30
C PRO A 3 4.42 -3.69 -5.10
N VAL A 4 4.21 -4.97 -4.80
CA VAL A 4 4.93 -6.09 -5.44
C VAL A 4 3.97 -7.19 -5.82
N ASN A 5 4.31 -7.93 -6.87
CA ASN A 5 3.63 -9.17 -7.21
C ASN A 5 3.81 -10.19 -6.08
N PHE A 6 2.80 -11.04 -5.88
CA PHE A 6 2.80 -12.13 -4.92
C PHE A 6 2.01 -13.31 -5.49
N GLU A 7 2.23 -14.50 -4.97
CA GLU A 7 1.77 -15.78 -5.54
C GLU A 7 0.26 -15.81 -5.80
N ASP A 8 -0.54 -15.32 -4.85
CA ASP A 8 -2.00 -15.40 -4.91
C ASP A 8 -2.67 -14.24 -5.67
N MET A 9 -1.91 -13.34 -6.32
CA MET A 9 -2.52 -12.22 -7.03
C MET A 9 -3.36 -12.69 -8.23
N ASN A 10 -4.50 -12.04 -8.48
CA ASN A 10 -5.40 -12.40 -9.59
C ASN A 10 -5.82 -11.21 -10.47
N CYS A 11 -5.42 -9.99 -10.12
CA CYS A 11 -5.68 -8.80 -10.92
C CYS A 11 -4.62 -7.71 -10.68
N ILE A 12 -4.65 -6.69 -11.55
CA ILE A 12 -3.88 -5.46 -11.40
C ILE A 12 -4.87 -4.32 -11.46
N PHE A 13 -4.98 -3.54 -10.37
CA PHE A 13 -5.75 -2.31 -10.42
C PHE A 13 -4.93 -1.20 -11.06
N LYS A 14 -5.60 -0.41 -11.91
CA LYS A 14 -5.03 0.76 -12.58
C LYS A 14 -5.96 1.95 -12.30
N ALA A 15 -5.37 3.10 -12.03
CA ALA A 15 -6.09 4.36 -11.89
C ALA A 15 -5.21 5.48 -12.47
N GLU A 16 -5.86 6.54 -12.96
CA GLU A 16 -5.14 7.74 -13.41
C GLU A 16 -4.28 8.29 -12.27
N GLU A 17 -3.09 8.79 -12.59
CA GLU A 17 -2.08 9.28 -11.63
C GLU A 17 -1.55 8.25 -10.61
N CYS A 18 -1.89 6.96 -10.77
CA CYS A 18 -1.42 5.89 -9.89
C CYS A 18 -0.47 4.93 -10.61
N GLY A 19 0.45 4.33 -9.84
CA GLY A 19 1.15 3.13 -10.29
C GLY A 19 0.21 1.92 -10.34
N ASP A 20 0.60 0.90 -11.09
CA ASP A 20 -0.08 -0.39 -11.11
C ASP A 20 -0.09 -1.02 -9.70
N LEU A 21 -1.23 -1.55 -9.28
CA LEU A 21 -1.39 -2.22 -7.99
C LEU A 21 -1.75 -3.71 -8.20
N PRO A 22 -0.76 -4.60 -8.15
CA PRO A 22 -0.95 -6.04 -8.04
C PRO A 22 -1.80 -6.41 -6.82
N ALA A 23 -2.88 -7.16 -7.03
CA ALA A 23 -3.80 -7.51 -5.97
C ALA A 23 -4.47 -8.88 -6.16
N LEU A 24 -4.87 -9.46 -5.04
CA LEU A 24 -5.88 -10.50 -4.96
C LEU A 24 -7.22 -9.80 -4.67
N LYS A 25 -8.17 -9.94 -5.58
CA LYS A 25 -9.55 -9.49 -5.42
C LYS A 25 -10.45 -10.71 -5.27
N THR A 26 -11.18 -10.74 -4.17
CA THR A 26 -12.28 -11.69 -3.92
C THR A 26 -13.56 -10.88 -3.72
N ASP A 27 -14.70 -11.56 -3.57
CA ASP A 27 -15.99 -10.90 -3.30
C ASP A 27 -16.02 -10.16 -1.95
N LYS A 28 -15.08 -10.46 -1.04
CA LYS A 28 -15.05 -9.91 0.32
C LYS A 28 -13.85 -9.01 0.60
N HIS A 29 -12.74 -9.23 -0.08
CA HIS A 29 -11.46 -8.60 0.25
C HIS A 29 -10.64 -8.24 -0.97
N ILE A 30 -9.91 -7.14 -0.85
CA ILE A 30 -8.79 -6.77 -1.72
C ILE A 30 -7.52 -6.87 -0.87
N VAL A 31 -6.56 -7.65 -1.35
CA VAL A 31 -5.25 -7.83 -0.71
C VAL A 31 -4.17 -7.36 -1.68
N SER A 32 -3.28 -6.48 -1.21
CA SER A 32 -2.09 -6.07 -1.94
C SER A 32 -0.86 -6.29 -1.07
N CYS A 33 0.25 -6.69 -1.70
CA CYS A 33 1.52 -6.94 -1.02
C CYS A 33 2.48 -5.76 -1.26
N TRP A 34 3.17 -5.35 -0.20
CA TRP A 34 4.06 -4.21 -0.24
C TRP A 34 5.42 -4.56 0.35
N LYS A 35 6.47 -4.17 -0.35
CA LYS A 35 7.85 -4.35 0.09
C LYS A 35 8.41 -3.01 0.57
N MET A 36 8.91 -3.01 1.80
CA MET A 36 9.70 -1.90 2.34
C MET A 36 11.08 -1.86 1.69
N THR A 37 11.55 -0.65 1.41
CA THR A 37 12.97 -0.37 1.15
C THR A 37 13.80 -0.51 2.44
N GLU A 38 15.12 -0.62 2.33
CA GLU A 38 16.00 -0.69 3.51
C GLU A 38 15.90 0.55 4.41
N LYS A 39 15.68 1.74 3.82
CA LYS A 39 15.43 2.96 4.58
C LYS A 39 14.13 2.86 5.38
N GLU A 40 13.07 2.38 4.75
CA GLU A 40 11.76 2.24 5.40
C GLU A 40 11.79 1.17 6.50
N LYS A 41 12.49 0.04 6.30
CA LYS A 41 12.69 -0.98 7.33
C LYS A 41 13.33 -0.39 8.58
N LYS A 42 14.39 0.44 8.43
CA LYS A 42 15.04 1.10 9.56
C LYS A 42 14.07 2.00 10.34
N GLU A 43 13.19 2.71 9.64
CA GLU A 43 12.20 3.58 10.28
C GLU A 43 11.07 2.78 10.95
N PHE A 44 10.62 1.71 10.31
CA PHE A 44 9.68 0.76 10.90
C PHE A 44 10.25 0.13 12.18
N MET A 45 11.52 -0.28 12.19
CA MET A 45 12.14 -0.86 13.39
C MET A 45 12.19 0.11 14.57
N LYS A 46 12.25 1.43 14.32
CA LYS A 46 12.20 2.44 15.39
C LYS A 46 10.79 2.69 15.90
N THR A 47 9.82 2.73 15.00
CA THR A 47 8.48 3.25 15.30
C THR A 47 7.43 2.16 15.50
N GLY A 48 7.63 0.98 14.90
CA GLY A 48 6.68 -0.12 14.81
C GLY A 48 5.41 0.22 14.02
N LYS A 49 5.42 1.27 13.21
CA LYS A 49 4.21 1.85 12.61
C LYS A 49 4.19 1.75 11.09
N ILE A 50 2.98 1.49 10.58
CA ILE A 50 2.64 1.55 9.16
C ILE A 50 1.37 2.39 9.04
N TYR A 51 1.35 3.30 8.07
CA TYR A 51 0.19 4.10 7.73
C TYR A 51 -0.34 3.65 6.37
N LEU A 52 -1.62 3.28 6.33
CA LEU A 52 -2.38 3.09 5.10
C LEU A 52 -3.12 4.39 4.78
N SER A 53 -2.85 4.93 3.59
CA SER A 53 -3.60 6.03 3.01
C SER A 53 -4.51 5.50 1.91
N VAL A 54 -5.79 5.86 1.97
CA VAL A 54 -6.79 5.58 0.92
C VAL A 54 -7.30 6.94 0.46
N ARG A 55 -7.17 7.25 -0.84
CA ARG A 55 -7.67 8.51 -1.40
C ARG A 55 -9.13 8.29 -1.84
N GLY A 56 -10.07 8.82 -1.09
CA GLY A 56 -11.51 8.64 -1.32
C GLY A 56 -12.08 7.45 -0.54
N ASN A 57 -13.17 6.86 -1.05
CA ASN A 57 -13.95 5.83 -0.33
C ASN A 57 -13.80 4.41 -0.91
N ILE A 58 -12.96 4.23 -1.93
CA ILE A 58 -12.78 2.98 -2.68
C ILE A 58 -11.31 2.78 -3.03
N GLN A 59 -10.87 1.52 -3.10
CA GLN A 59 -9.51 1.17 -3.52
C GLN A 59 -9.48 0.85 -5.02
N PRO A 60 -8.44 1.29 -5.76
CA PRO A 60 -7.47 2.37 -5.47
C PRO A 60 -8.06 3.79 -5.67
N PRO A 61 -7.34 4.88 -5.29
CA PRO A 61 -5.91 4.97 -4.94
C PRO A 61 -5.56 4.60 -3.48
N VAL A 62 -4.48 3.84 -3.28
CA VAL A 62 -3.95 3.48 -1.96
C VAL A 62 -2.42 3.58 -1.90
N SER A 63 -1.89 3.90 -0.72
CA SER A 63 -0.45 4.01 -0.45
C SER A 63 -0.09 3.57 0.97
N LEU A 64 1.05 2.91 1.12
CA LEU A 64 1.61 2.55 2.44
C LEU A 64 2.89 3.35 2.76
N TYR A 65 2.94 3.89 3.97
CA TYR A 65 4.04 4.69 4.52
C TYR A 65 4.52 4.15 5.86
N VAL A 66 5.80 4.35 6.18
CA VAL A 66 6.36 4.11 7.52
C VAL A 66 6.50 5.41 8.32
N ASP A 67 6.60 6.53 7.62
CA ASP A 67 6.52 7.88 8.15
C ASP A 67 5.08 8.40 8.07
N ARG A 68 4.78 9.41 8.89
CA ARG A 68 3.42 9.97 8.98
C ARG A 68 3.12 10.77 7.71
N PRO A 69 2.11 10.40 6.91
CA PRO A 69 1.82 11.08 5.64
C PRO A 69 0.84 12.26 5.76
N TYR A 70 0.68 12.85 6.95
CA TYR A 70 -0.30 13.93 7.22
C TYR A 70 0.18 14.91 8.30
N ILE A 71 -0.34 16.13 8.24
CA ILE A 71 -0.10 17.20 9.22
C ILE A 71 -1.07 17.03 10.39
N ARG A 72 -0.63 17.31 11.62
CA ARG A 72 -1.52 17.34 12.80
C ARG A 72 -2.46 18.53 12.68
N GLN A 73 -3.76 18.30 12.85
CA GLN A 73 -4.74 19.37 13.07
C GLN A 73 -4.55 19.98 14.46
#